data_AF-A0A453CHB9-F1
#
_entry.id   AF-A0A453CHB9-F1
#
_cell.length_a   1.000
_cell.length_b   1.000
_cell.length_c   1.000
_cell.angle_alpha   90.00
_cell.angle_beta   90.00
_cell.angle_gamma   90.00
#
_symmetry.space_group_name_H-M   'P 1'
#
loop_
_entity.id
_entity.type
_entity.pdbx_description
1 polymer ?
#
loop_
_entity_poly.entity_id
_entity_poly.type
_entity_poly.pdbx_seq_one_letter_code
_entity_poly.pdbx_strand_id
1 'polypeptide(L)'
;MYILSVLRSADPSRCGRGCVEEILEQHRRVADEACRAGGGIGAKQYLARQPTQVHWRTHFGPSWDRFLARKARYDPVRVLGPGQGIFPWTDSASSM
;
A
#
# COMPACT_ATOMS: atom_id res chain seq x y z
N MET A 1 -8.64 -14.32 -1.17
CA MET A 1 -8.20 -14.18 -2.57
C MET A 1 -7.22 -13.02 -2.64
N TYR A 2 -6.16 -13.13 -3.46
CA TYR A 2 -5.20 -12.04 -3.66
C TYR A 2 -5.23 -11.55 -5.11
N ILE A 3 -4.99 -10.27 -5.31
CA ILE A 3 -4.78 -9.65 -6.62
C ILE A 3 -3.34 -9.15 -6.70
N LEU A 4 -2.69 -9.39 -7.84
CA LEU A 4 -1.38 -8.84 -8.15
C LEU A 4 -1.44 -8.11 -9.49
N SER A 5 -0.61 -7.09 -9.65
CA SER A 5 -0.43 -6.41 -10.92
C SER A 5 0.83 -6.94 -11.59
N VAL A 6 0.73 -7.26 -12.89
CA VAL A 6 1.90 -7.60 -13.71
C VAL A 6 2.43 -6.32 -14.33
N LEU A 7 3.74 -6.09 -14.22
CA LEU A 7 4.40 -4.94 -14.83
C LEU A 7 4.23 -5.00 -16.36
N ARG A 8 3.74 -3.91 -16.94
CA ARG A 8 3.69 -3.73 -18.39
C ARG A 8 5.05 -3.20 -18.88
N SER A 9 5.47 -3.64 -20.07
CA SER A 9 6.65 -3.08 -20.73
C SER A 9 6.40 -1.59 -21.00
N ALA A 10 7.33 -0.74 -20.57
CA ALA A 10 7.33 0.70 -20.78
C ALA A 10 8.68 1.08 -21.40
N ASP A 11 8.82 0.79 -22.69
CA ASP A 11 10.01 1.15 -23.48
C ASP A 11 10.23 2.68 -23.41
N PRO A 12 11.34 3.18 -22.87
CA PRO A 12 11.58 4.61 -22.73
C PRO A 12 11.55 5.38 -24.06
N SER A 13 11.80 4.71 -25.19
CA SER A 13 11.73 5.33 -26.52
C SER A 13 10.29 5.53 -27.03
N ARG A 14 9.32 4.83 -26.45
CA ARG A 14 7.89 4.85 -26.85
C ARG A 14 6.94 5.30 -25.74
N CYS A 15 7.37 5.19 -24.50
CA CYS A 15 6.58 5.42 -23.30
C CYS A 15 7.33 6.38 -22.38
N GLY A 16 7.04 7.67 -22.53
CA GLY A 16 7.50 8.70 -21.60
C GLY A 16 6.74 8.66 -20.28
N ARG A 17 6.96 9.68 -19.44
CA ARG A 17 6.37 9.78 -18.09
C ARG A 17 4.84 9.61 -18.08
N GLY A 18 4.12 10.33 -18.94
CA GLY A 18 2.64 10.30 -18.97
C GLY A 18 2.08 8.91 -19.29
N CYS A 19 2.73 8.17 -20.18
CA CYS A 19 2.37 6.79 -20.49
C CYS A 19 2.55 5.86 -19.27
N VAL A 20 3.65 6.01 -18.51
CA VAL A 20 3.87 5.26 -17.26
C VAL A 20 2.82 5.62 -16.21
N GLU A 21 2.50 6.90 -16.05
CA GLU A 21 1.46 7.36 -15.13
C GLU A 21 0.09 6.77 -15.46
N GLU A 22 -0.28 6.73 -16.75
CA GLU A 22 -1.51 6.10 -17.22
C GLU A 22 -1.54 4.60 -16.92
N ILE A 23 -0.42 3.89 -17.16
CA ILE A 23 -0.30 2.46 -16.84
C ILE A 23 -0.55 2.22 -15.35
N LEU A 24 0.07 3.03 -14.49
CA LEU A 24 -0.04 2.93 -13.03
C LEU A 24 -1.44 3.33 -12.53
N GLU A 25 -2.10 4.27 -13.18
CA GLU A 25 -3.47 4.65 -12.86
C GLU A 25 -4.45 3.52 -13.22
N GLN A 26 -4.33 2.93 -14.41
CA GLN A 26 -5.15 1.78 -14.79
C GLN A 26 -4.96 0.60 -13.82
N HIS A 27 -3.71 0.31 -13.42
CA HIS A 27 -3.44 -0.74 -12.42
C HIS A 27 -4.07 -0.46 -11.07
N ARG A 28 -4.05 0.80 -10.61
CA ARG A 28 -4.74 1.20 -9.37
C ARG A 28 -6.25 1.03 -9.47
N ARG A 29 -6.88 1.51 -10.54
CA ARG A 29 -8.33 1.39 -10.74
C ARG A 29 -8.82 -0.05 -10.67
N VAL A 30 -8.12 -0.99 -11.32
CA VAL A 30 -8.47 -2.42 -11.28
C VAL A 30 -8.30 -3.00 -9.87
N ALA A 31 -7.21 -2.67 -9.19
CA ALA A 31 -6.96 -3.13 -7.82
C ALA A 31 -8.01 -2.59 -6.84
N ASP A 32 -8.37 -1.32 -6.96
CA ASP A 32 -9.34 -0.65 -6.10
C ASP A 32 -10.73 -1.27 -6.27
N GLU A 33 -11.17 -1.52 -7.50
CA GLU A 33 -12.47 -2.16 -7.76
C GLU A 33 -12.51 -3.60 -7.22
N ALA A 34 -11.43 -4.36 -7.39
CA ALA A 34 -11.33 -5.72 -6.86
C ALA A 34 -11.32 -5.76 -5.32
N CYS A 35 -10.71 -4.75 -4.68
CA CYS A 35 -10.58 -4.65 -3.23
C CYS A 35 -11.74 -3.88 -2.55
N ARG A 36 -12.65 -3.28 -3.33
CA ARG A 36 -13.73 -2.42 -2.83
C ARG A 36 -14.60 -3.16 -1.80
N ALA A 37 -14.73 -2.57 -0.61
CA ALA A 37 -15.60 -3.10 0.42
C ALA A 37 -17.06 -3.11 -0.03
N GLY A 38 -17.79 -4.21 0.24
CA GLY A 38 -19.23 -4.30 -0.02
C GLY A 38 -19.65 -4.39 -1.50
N GLY A 39 -18.70 -4.42 -2.44
CA GLY A 39 -19.04 -4.51 -3.88
C GLY A 39 -17.91 -4.92 -4.81
N GLY A 40 -16.72 -5.24 -4.27
CA GLY A 40 -15.64 -5.89 -5.01
C GLY A 40 -15.66 -7.40 -4.79
N ILE A 41 -14.65 -8.09 -5.33
CA ILE A 41 -14.52 -9.56 -5.24
C ILE A 41 -13.88 -10.04 -3.93
N GLY A 42 -13.74 -9.17 -2.93
CA GLY A 42 -13.10 -9.49 -1.65
C GLY A 42 -11.60 -9.82 -1.77
N ALA A 43 -10.92 -9.31 -2.80
CA ALA A 43 -9.49 -9.50 -2.98
C ALA A 43 -8.68 -8.64 -2.00
N LYS A 44 -7.45 -9.10 -1.70
CA LYS A 44 -6.42 -8.30 -1.04
C LYS A 44 -5.26 -8.08 -2.02
N GLN A 45 -4.77 -6.86 -2.12
CA GLN A 45 -3.61 -6.57 -2.98
C GLN A 45 -2.34 -7.25 -2.43
N TYR A 46 -1.67 -8.06 -3.24
CA TYR A 46 -0.35 -8.61 -2.92
C TYR A 46 0.73 -7.56 -3.20
N LEU A 47 1.74 -7.48 -2.33
CA LEU A 47 2.75 -6.40 -2.34
C LEU A 47 2.08 -5.01 -2.39
N ALA A 48 1.04 -4.84 -1.57
CA ALA A 48 0.23 -3.64 -1.54
C ALA A 48 1.06 -2.39 -1.25
N ARG A 49 0.71 -1.28 -1.91
CA ARG A 49 1.11 0.06 -1.49
C ARG A 49 -0.15 0.87 -1.27
N GLN A 50 -0.59 0.93 -0.01
CA GLN A 50 -1.77 1.69 0.35
C GLN A 50 -1.38 3.15 0.62
N PRO A 51 -2.21 4.13 0.18
CA PRO A 51 -1.86 5.54 0.28
C PRO A 51 -1.89 6.07 1.71
N THR A 52 -2.68 5.44 2.60
CA THR A 52 -2.84 5.90 3.99
C THR A 52 -2.93 4.73 4.97
N GLN A 53 -2.71 5.02 6.25
CA GLN A 53 -2.85 4.03 7.32
C GLN A 53 -4.28 3.47 7.45
N VAL A 54 -5.31 4.26 7.13
CA VAL A 54 -6.71 3.81 7.12
C VAL A 54 -6.90 2.68 6.10
N HIS A 55 -6.34 2.84 4.91
CA HIS A 55 -6.37 1.80 3.88
C HIS A 55 -5.59 0.55 4.31
N TRP A 56 -4.46 0.72 5.01
CA TRP A 56 -3.75 -0.41 5.63
C TRP A 56 -4.60 -1.13 6.68
N ARG A 57 -5.31 -0.41 7.55
CA ARG A 57 -6.24 -1.01 8.51
C ARG A 57 -7.32 -1.83 7.82
N THR A 58 -7.93 -1.30 6.76
CA THR A 58 -8.91 -2.04 5.95
C THR A 58 -8.28 -3.29 5.33
N HIS A 59 -7.07 -3.19 4.79
CA HIS A 59 -6.34 -4.30 4.17
C HIS A 59 -6.05 -5.44 5.17
N PHE A 60 -5.55 -5.12 6.36
CA PHE A 60 -5.29 -6.10 7.43
C PHE A 60 -6.57 -6.62 8.08
N GLY A 61 -7.62 -5.78 8.13
CA GLY A 61 -8.90 -6.11 8.73
C GLY A 61 -8.74 -6.54 10.20
N PRO A 62 -9.33 -7.67 10.62
CA PRO A 62 -9.26 -8.14 12.02
C PRO A 62 -7.85 -8.37 12.57
N SER A 63 -6.85 -8.55 11.70
CA SER A 63 -5.45 -8.74 12.13
C SER A 63 -4.71 -7.44 12.43
N TRP A 64 -5.34 -6.27 12.20
CA TRP A 64 -4.70 -4.97 12.36
C TRP A 64 -4.16 -4.73 13.77
N ASP A 65 -4.95 -5.02 14.81
CA ASP A 65 -4.54 -4.75 16.19
C ASP A 65 -3.36 -5.62 16.62
N ARG A 66 -3.34 -6.89 16.17
CA ARG A 66 -2.20 -7.79 16.36
C ARG A 66 -0.95 -7.28 15.64
N PHE A 67 -1.11 -6.70 14.45
CA PHE A 67 0.00 -6.10 13.71
C PHE A 67 0.56 -4.86 14.42
N LEU A 68 -0.32 -3.98 14.93
CA LEU A 68 0.08 -2.83 15.76
C LEU A 68 0.84 -3.25 17.01
N ALA A 69 0.34 -4.25 17.75
CA ALA A 69 0.99 -4.75 18.95
C ALA A 69 2.40 -5.30 18.66
N ARG A 70 2.57 -5.98 17.53
CA ARG A 70 3.89 -6.48 17.09
C ARG A 70 4.81 -5.33 16.65
N LYS A 71 4.29 -4.32 15.96
CA LYS A 71 5.09 -3.14 15.60
C LYS A 71 5.60 -2.44 16.86
N ALA A 72 4.74 -2.22 17.86
CA ALA A 72 5.15 -1.62 19.13
C ALA A 72 6.19 -2.46 19.88
N ARG A 73 6.07 -3.80 19.87
CA ARG A 73 7.01 -4.69 20.55
C ARG A 73 8.38 -4.78 19.89
N TYR A 74 8.43 -4.81 18.55
CA TYR A 74 9.65 -5.12 17.80
C TYR A 74 10.28 -3.93 17.08
N ASP A 75 9.52 -2.84 16.87
CA ASP A 75 10.01 -1.59 16.27
C ASP A 75 9.28 -0.37 16.90
N PRO A 76 9.49 -0.13 18.21
CA PRO A 76 8.80 0.94 18.94
C PRO A 76 9.09 2.34 18.38
N VAL A 77 10.28 2.52 17.80
CA VAL A 77 10.75 3.79 17.21
C VAL A 77 10.48 3.91 15.71
N ARG A 78 9.79 2.92 15.11
CA ARG A 78 9.31 2.96 13.70
C ARG A 78 10.43 3.15 12.66
N VAL A 79 11.60 2.56 12.90
CA VAL A 79 12.76 2.65 11.99
C VAL A 79 12.63 1.67 10.82
N LEU A 80 11.95 0.54 11.01
CA LEU A 80 11.91 -0.54 10.03
C LEU A 80 10.76 -0.39 9.03
N GLY A 81 11.07 -0.55 7.74
CA GLY A 81 10.11 -0.55 6.65
C GLY A 81 9.44 0.80 6.33
N PRO A 82 10.14 1.95 6.37
CA PRO A 82 9.53 3.26 6.08
C PRO A 82 8.96 3.33 4.66
N GLY A 83 9.57 2.64 3.69
CA GLY A 83 9.10 2.58 2.30
C GLY A 83 7.73 1.92 2.11
N GLN A 84 7.24 1.17 3.10
CA GLN A 84 5.89 0.59 3.05
C GLN A 84 4.80 1.64 3.33
N GLY A 85 5.17 2.78 3.94
CA GLY A 85 4.22 3.86 4.25
C GLY A 85 3.14 3.48 5.27
N ILE A 86 3.29 2.37 6.00
CA ILE A 86 2.33 1.93 7.03
C ILE A 86 2.47 2.77 8.30
N PHE A 87 3.72 3.04 8.68
CA PHE A 87 4.08 3.87 9.83
C PHE A 87 5.05 4.94 9.35
N PRO A 88 4.62 6.21 9.27
CA PRO A 88 5.53 7.29 8.95
C PRO A 88 6.57 7.45 10.07
N TRP A 89 7.75 7.89 9.70
CA TRP A 89 8.78 8.24 10.65
C TRP A 89 8.31 9.43 11.47
N THR A 90 8.31 9.28 12.78
CA THR A 90 8.10 10.38 13.73
C THR A 90 9.46 10.88 14.14
N ASP A 91 9.88 12.00 13.57
CA ASP A 91 11.08 12.69 13.97
C ASP A 91 10.87 13.21 15.40
N SER A 92 11.65 12.72 16.37
CA SER A 92 11.52 13.13 17.79
C SER A 92 11.77 14.62 18.02
N ALA A 93 12.24 15.34 16.99
CA ALA A 93 12.45 16.79 17.00
C ALA A 93 11.15 17.62 16.86
N SER A 94 10.02 17.05 16.46
CA SER A 94 8.74 17.79 16.37
C SER A 94 7.92 17.78 17.67
N SER A 95 8.53 17.45 18.81
CA SER A 95 7.86 17.49 20.13
C SER A 95 8.65 18.23 21.20
N MET A 96 9.51 19.18 20.81
CA MET A 96 10.05 20.22 21.69
C MET A 96 9.73 21.61 21.14
#